data_AF-A0A954L7Y4-F1
#
_entry.id   AF-A0A954L7Y4-F1
#
_cell.length_a   1.000
_cell.length_b   1.000
_cell.length_c   1.000
_cell.angle_alpha   90.00
_cell.angle_beta   90.00
_cell.angle_gamma   90.00
#
_symmetry.space_group_name_H-M   'P 1'
#
loop_
_entity.id
_entity.type
_entity.pdbx_description
1 polymer ?
#
loop_
_entity_poly.entity_id
_entity_poly.type
_entity_poly.pdbx_seq_one_letter_code
_entity_poly.pdbx_strand_id
1 'polypeptide(L)'
;DGDRMLFARAGFNVIATANTRDRGVNEMSAALKRRFNFETVASIASITQEMELVQRESNRHLERAGVPVSLTPEITEVLVTTFRELRIGKTTDGKGIETLSTVLSTAEAVSTASAAGIHAYYYSDGELRAEHLVQHLVGTVLKDNPDDLKKVRHYFDHVVKGRKAAVWKDFYEARGELT
;
A
#
# COMPACT_ATOMS: atom_id res chain seq x y z
N ASP A 1 39.59 9.14 15.62
CA ASP A 1 38.96 8.36 14.53
C ASP A 1 38.59 6.90 14.91
N GLY A 2 38.51 6.55 16.21
CA GLY A 2 38.24 5.17 16.66
C GLY A 2 36.83 4.88 17.17
N ASP A 3 35.90 5.85 17.10
CA ASP A 3 34.66 5.84 17.90
C ASP A 3 33.38 5.55 17.08
N ARG A 4 33.50 4.92 15.91
CA ARG A 4 32.37 4.57 15.02
C ARG A 4 32.02 3.08 14.99
N MET A 5 32.64 2.27 15.85
CA MET A 5 32.41 0.82 15.89
C MET A 5 32.05 0.39 17.31
N LEU A 6 30.85 -0.18 17.46
CA LEU A 6 30.38 -0.78 18.69
C LEU A 6 30.30 -2.30 18.51
N PHE A 7 30.98 -3.05 19.38
CA PHE A 7 30.92 -4.51 19.35
C PHE A 7 29.56 -5.01 19.86
N ALA A 8 29.01 -5.99 19.15
CA ALA A 8 27.84 -6.72 19.59
C ALA A 8 28.13 -7.46 20.91
N ARG A 9 27.14 -7.50 21.81
CA ARG A 9 27.19 -8.26 23.06
C ARG A 9 26.41 -9.56 22.93
N ALA A 10 26.62 -10.51 23.84
CA ALA A 10 25.85 -11.74 23.89
C ALA A 10 24.33 -11.44 23.93
N GLY A 11 23.55 -12.15 23.11
CA GLY A 11 22.11 -11.91 22.92
C GLY A 11 21.76 -10.95 21.78
N PHE A 12 22.75 -10.40 21.07
CA PHE A 12 22.52 -9.58 19.88
C PHE A 12 22.00 -10.42 18.70
N ASN A 13 20.91 -9.96 18.07
CA ASN A 13 20.30 -10.59 16.90
C ASN A 13 20.22 -9.57 15.76
N VAL A 14 20.42 -10.03 14.51
CA VAL A 14 20.26 -9.23 13.29
C VAL A 14 19.09 -9.75 12.49
N ILE A 15 18.11 -8.91 12.24
CA ILE A 15 17.03 -9.15 11.28
C ILE A 15 17.24 -8.19 10.12
N ALA A 16 17.34 -8.75 8.91
CA ALA A 16 17.49 -7.98 7.68
C ALA A 16 16.36 -8.35 6.72
N THR A 17 15.79 -7.35 6.05
CA THR A 17 14.75 -7.55 5.03
C THR A 17 15.30 -7.19 3.67
N ALA A 18 14.91 -7.93 2.64
CA ALA A 18 15.23 -7.62 1.26
C ALA A 18 13.98 -7.80 0.39
N ASN A 19 13.81 -6.94 -0.61
CA ASN A 19 12.75 -7.10 -1.60
C ASN A 19 13.20 -8.11 -2.66
N THR A 20 12.41 -9.16 -2.88
CA THR A 20 12.74 -10.23 -3.83
C THR A 20 12.55 -9.83 -5.30
N ARG A 21 11.96 -8.67 -5.59
CA ARG A 21 11.91 -8.08 -6.94
C ARG A 21 13.23 -7.44 -7.38
N ASP A 22 14.11 -7.07 -6.44
CA ASP A 22 15.40 -6.43 -6.72
C ASP A 22 16.55 -7.43 -6.96
N ARG A 23 16.21 -8.68 -7.31
CA ARG A 23 17.17 -9.78 -7.52
C ARG A 23 18.27 -9.47 -8.55
N GLY A 24 18.10 -8.45 -9.40
CA GLY A 24 19.00 -8.14 -10.51
C GLY A 24 20.24 -7.29 -10.18
N VAL A 25 20.35 -6.69 -8.99
CA VAL A 25 21.46 -5.74 -8.72
C VAL A 25 22.65 -6.40 -8.01
N ASN A 26 22.41 -7.33 -7.09
CA ASN A 26 23.48 -8.11 -6.44
C ASN A 26 22.96 -9.48 -5.97
N GLU A 27 23.67 -10.55 -6.32
CA GLU A 27 23.39 -11.87 -5.74
C GLU A 27 23.93 -11.96 -4.30
N MET A 28 23.16 -12.61 -3.43
CA MET A 28 23.56 -12.80 -2.05
C MET A 28 24.73 -13.79 -1.96
N SER A 29 25.81 -13.38 -1.27
CA SER A 29 27.04 -14.18 -1.17
C SER A 29 26.81 -15.51 -0.46
N ALA A 30 27.58 -16.53 -0.83
CA ALA A 30 27.53 -17.85 -0.20
C ALA A 30 27.85 -17.80 1.32
N ALA A 31 28.63 -16.81 1.76
CA ALA A 31 28.96 -16.63 3.17
C ALA A 31 27.75 -16.14 3.99
N LEU A 32 26.95 -15.21 3.44
CA LEU A 32 25.69 -14.74 4.05
C LEU A 32 24.67 -15.88 4.12
N LYS A 33 24.51 -16.63 3.03
CA LYS A 33 23.58 -17.77 2.95
C LYS A 33 23.85 -18.87 3.99
N ARG A 34 25.10 -19.02 4.46
CA ARG A 34 25.48 -20.01 5.48
C ARG A 34 25.32 -19.51 6.92
N ARG A 35 25.23 -18.20 7.15
CA ARG A 35 25.28 -17.57 8.48
C ARG A 35 23.95 -17.01 8.96
N PHE A 36 22.96 -16.92 8.08
CA PHE A 36 21.62 -16.43 8.40
C PHE A 36 20.58 -17.53 8.20
N ASN A 37 19.51 -17.46 9.00
CA ASN A 37 18.26 -18.16 8.70
C ASN A 37 17.45 -17.31 7.73
N PHE A 38 16.86 -17.95 6.71
CA PHE A 38 16.11 -17.27 5.67
C PHE A 38 14.64 -17.66 5.75
N GLU A 39 13.80 -16.67 5.94
CA GLU A 39 12.35 -16.82 5.87
C GLU A 39 11.80 -15.97 4.74
N THR A 40 10.95 -16.57 3.91
CA THR A 40 10.23 -15.83 2.87
C THR A 40 8.86 -15.47 3.40
N VAL A 41 8.63 -14.18 3.65
CA VAL A 41 7.32 -13.69 4.02
C VAL A 41 6.47 -13.57 2.75
N ALA A 42 5.49 -14.46 2.62
CA ALA A 42 4.51 -14.39 1.55
C ALA A 42 3.53 -13.22 1.76
N SER A 43 2.96 -12.72 0.67
CA SER A 43 1.84 -11.78 0.76
C SER A 43 0.61 -12.43 1.40
N ILE A 44 -0.24 -11.61 2.01
CA ILE A 44 -1.47 -12.07 2.64
C ILE A 44 -2.41 -12.62 1.56
N ALA A 45 -2.70 -13.92 1.63
CA ALA A 45 -3.50 -14.61 0.61
C ALA A 45 -4.99 -14.21 0.68
N SER A 46 -5.55 -14.07 1.88
CA SER A 46 -6.96 -13.70 2.06
C SER A 46 -7.14 -12.18 1.98
N ILE A 47 -8.06 -11.73 1.12
CA ILE A 47 -8.38 -10.29 1.04
C ILE A 47 -9.02 -9.79 2.33
N THR A 48 -9.84 -10.63 2.98
CA THR A 48 -10.46 -10.31 4.26
C THR A 48 -9.42 -10.06 5.35
N GLN A 49 -8.39 -10.92 5.44
CA GLN A 49 -7.29 -10.72 6.39
C GLN A 49 -6.47 -9.46 6.07
N GLU A 50 -6.26 -9.17 4.79
CA GLU A 50 -5.57 -7.96 4.36
C GLU A 50 -6.38 -6.70 4.72
N MET A 51 -7.70 -6.72 4.54
CA MET A 51 -8.61 -5.64 4.96
C MET A 51 -8.59 -5.42 6.48
N GLU A 52 -8.74 -6.48 7.27
CA GLU A 52 -8.70 -6.40 8.74
C GLU A 52 -7.37 -5.81 9.24
N LEU A 53 -6.25 -6.22 8.63
CA LEU A 53 -4.94 -5.69 8.97
C LEU A 53 -4.83 -4.21 8.59
N VAL A 54 -5.19 -3.85 7.35
CA VAL A 54 -5.09 -2.47 6.87
C VAL A 54 -5.95 -1.53 7.70
N GLN A 55 -7.19 -1.91 7.99
CA GLN A 55 -8.10 -1.10 8.81
C GLN A 55 -7.55 -0.90 10.21
N ARG A 56 -7.11 -1.98 10.88
CA ARG A 56 -6.57 -1.93 12.25
C ARG A 56 -5.31 -1.07 12.33
N GLU A 57 -4.35 -1.28 11.44
CA GLU A 57 -3.07 -0.55 11.50
C GLU A 57 -3.24 0.92 11.10
N SER A 58 -4.11 1.23 10.12
CA SER A 58 -4.40 2.62 9.75
C SER A 58 -5.09 3.37 10.87
N ASN A 59 -6.09 2.76 11.52
CA ASN A 59 -6.78 3.37 12.66
C ASN A 59 -5.81 3.57 13.84
N ARG A 60 -4.91 2.61 14.10
CA ARG A 60 -3.86 2.77 15.12
C ARG A 60 -2.90 3.91 14.79
N HIS A 61 -2.54 4.10 13.52
CA HIS A 61 -1.69 5.23 13.09
C HIS A 61 -2.39 6.57 13.31
N LEU A 62 -3.68 6.67 12.93
CA LEU A 62 -4.48 7.88 13.12
C LEU A 62 -4.66 8.21 14.61
N GLU A 63 -4.95 7.22 15.44
CA GLU A 63 -5.05 7.38 16.90
C GLU A 63 -3.75 7.90 17.51
N ARG A 64 -2.61 7.32 17.14
CA ARG A 64 -1.28 7.79 17.59
C ARG A 64 -0.97 9.21 17.13
N ALA A 65 -1.50 9.63 15.99
CA ALA A 65 -1.38 10.99 15.48
C ALA A 65 -2.37 11.98 16.10
N GLY A 66 -3.24 11.53 17.03
CA GLY A 66 -4.28 12.36 17.63
C GLY A 66 -5.38 12.77 16.64
N VAL A 67 -5.57 11.99 15.57
CA VAL A 67 -6.58 12.25 14.54
C VAL A 67 -7.80 11.35 14.81
N PRO A 68 -8.95 11.92 15.23
CA PRO A 68 -10.15 11.17 15.58
C PRO A 68 -10.96 10.72 14.33
N VAL A 69 -10.26 10.26 13.30
CA VAL A 69 -10.84 9.71 12.07
C VAL A 69 -10.55 8.21 12.03
N SER A 70 -11.49 7.44 11.51
CA SER A 70 -11.33 5.99 11.34
C SER A 70 -11.74 5.57 9.93
N LEU A 71 -11.04 4.56 9.40
CA LEU A 71 -11.43 3.89 8.17
C LEU A 71 -12.70 3.07 8.39
N THR A 72 -13.71 3.29 7.55
CA THR A 72 -14.88 2.41 7.47
C THR A 72 -14.54 1.11 6.71
N PRO A 73 -15.32 0.03 6.88
CA PRO A 73 -15.14 -1.20 6.11
C PRO A 73 -15.19 -0.97 4.60
N GLU A 74 -16.06 -0.08 4.12
CA GLU A 74 -16.24 0.22 2.69
C GLU A 74 -15.03 0.94 2.10
N ILE A 75 -14.51 1.95 2.80
CA ILE A 75 -13.28 2.66 2.41
C ILE A 75 -12.08 1.69 2.40
N THR A 76 -12.01 0.81 3.40
CA THR A 76 -10.99 -0.24 3.48
C THR A 76 -11.08 -1.20 2.28
N GLU A 77 -12.30 -1.63 1.92
CA GLU A 77 -12.53 -2.54 0.80
C GLU A 77 -12.05 -1.92 -0.51
N VAL A 78 -12.41 -0.66 -0.79
CA VAL A 78 -11.98 0.05 -1.99
C VAL A 78 -10.46 0.09 -2.08
N LEU A 79 -9.81 0.57 -1.01
CA LEU A 79 -8.37 0.70 -0.97
C LEU A 79 -7.65 -0.63 -1.18
N VAL A 80 -8.00 -1.66 -0.39
CA VAL A 80 -7.31 -2.95 -0.43
C VAL A 80 -7.56 -3.67 -1.75
N THR A 81 -8.79 -3.61 -2.26
CA THR A 81 -9.11 -4.21 -3.56
C THR A 81 -8.32 -3.53 -4.68
N THR A 82 -8.30 -2.19 -4.73
CA THR A 82 -7.53 -1.46 -5.74
C THR A 82 -6.04 -1.77 -5.67
N PHE A 83 -5.44 -1.76 -4.48
CA PHE A 83 -4.02 -2.11 -4.31
C PHE A 83 -3.73 -3.53 -4.78
N ARG A 84 -4.58 -4.48 -4.41
CA ARG A 84 -4.40 -5.89 -4.73
C ARG A 84 -4.53 -6.17 -6.22
N GLU A 85 -5.52 -5.57 -6.88
CA GLU A 85 -5.73 -5.74 -8.32
C GLU A 85 -4.58 -5.16 -9.12
N LEU A 86 -4.16 -3.92 -8.82
CA LEU A 86 -3.06 -3.24 -9.49
C LEU A 86 -1.69 -3.93 -9.24
N ARG A 87 -1.50 -4.52 -8.04
CA ARG A 87 -0.32 -5.33 -7.70
C ARG A 87 -0.23 -6.62 -8.52
N ILE A 88 -1.37 -7.31 -8.70
CA ILE A 88 -1.44 -8.64 -9.32
C ILE A 88 -1.64 -8.55 -10.84
N GLY A 89 -2.18 -7.45 -11.36
CA GLY A 89 -2.52 -7.31 -12.77
C GLY A 89 -3.80 -8.07 -13.14
N LYS A 90 -4.67 -8.32 -12.16
CA LYS A 90 -5.90 -9.10 -12.33
C LYS A 90 -6.97 -8.61 -11.37
N THR A 91 -8.16 -8.37 -11.90
CA THR A 91 -9.33 -7.97 -11.10
C THR A 91 -9.92 -9.14 -10.32
N THR A 92 -10.78 -8.86 -9.35
CA THR A 92 -11.51 -9.85 -8.53
C THR A 92 -12.42 -10.74 -9.36
N ASP A 93 -12.96 -10.24 -10.48
CA ASP A 93 -13.74 -11.00 -11.47
C ASP A 93 -12.86 -11.69 -12.54
N GLY A 94 -11.54 -11.52 -12.45
CA GLY A 94 -10.57 -12.29 -13.21
C GLY A 94 -10.12 -11.67 -14.54
N LYS A 95 -10.53 -10.44 -14.84
CA LYS A 95 -10.06 -9.68 -16.00
C LYS A 95 -8.60 -9.26 -15.80
N GLY A 96 -7.78 -9.48 -16.83
CA GLY A 96 -6.39 -9.00 -16.83
C GLY A 96 -6.33 -7.47 -16.94
N ILE A 97 -5.42 -6.86 -16.19
CA ILE A 97 -5.12 -5.43 -16.23
C ILE A 97 -3.61 -5.21 -16.20
N GLU A 98 -3.18 -4.03 -16.60
CA GLU A 98 -1.76 -3.67 -16.56
C GLU A 98 -1.26 -3.62 -15.11
N THR A 99 -0.10 -4.24 -14.85
CA THR A 99 0.56 -4.17 -13.55
C THR A 99 1.34 -2.86 -13.42
N LEU A 100 1.34 -2.31 -12.21
CA LEU A 100 2.22 -1.19 -11.89
C LEU A 100 3.66 -1.66 -11.71
N SER A 101 4.61 -0.82 -12.11
CA SER A 101 6.01 -1.00 -11.74
C SER A 101 6.23 -0.68 -10.25
N THR A 102 5.53 0.34 -9.77
CA THR A 102 5.51 0.77 -8.37
C THR A 102 5.05 -0.36 -7.46
N VAL A 103 5.71 -0.52 -6.31
CA VAL A 103 5.30 -1.51 -5.32
C VAL A 103 3.99 -1.05 -4.67
N LEU A 104 3.03 -1.97 -4.52
CA LEU A 104 1.76 -1.73 -3.83
C LEU A 104 1.56 -2.76 -2.72
N SER A 105 2.37 -2.62 -1.67
CA SER A 105 2.37 -3.45 -0.48
C SER A 105 1.22 -3.13 0.47
N THR A 106 0.95 -4.05 1.40
CA THR A 106 -0.02 -3.82 2.48
C THR A 106 0.41 -2.64 3.38
N ALA A 107 1.71 -2.41 3.56
CA ALA A 107 2.23 -1.26 4.30
C ALA A 107 1.97 0.07 3.57
N GLU A 108 2.04 0.08 2.24
CA GLU A 108 1.68 1.26 1.44
C GLU A 108 0.19 1.54 1.48
N ALA A 109 -0.66 0.50 1.53
CA ALA A 109 -2.10 0.70 1.76
C ALA A 109 -2.34 1.37 3.13
N VAL A 110 -1.71 0.87 4.21
CA VAL A 110 -1.80 1.49 5.55
C VAL A 110 -1.31 2.94 5.54
N SER A 111 -0.19 3.22 4.88
CA SER A 111 0.37 4.57 4.80
C SER A 111 -0.53 5.52 3.99
N THR A 112 -1.10 5.03 2.89
CA THR A 112 -2.04 5.78 2.04
C THR A 112 -3.32 6.12 2.80
N ALA A 113 -3.90 5.13 3.48
CA ALA A 113 -5.06 5.29 4.35
C ALA A 113 -4.82 6.30 5.49
N SER A 114 -3.67 6.18 6.16
CA SER A 114 -3.31 7.08 7.26
C SER A 114 -3.16 8.52 6.76
N ALA A 115 -2.48 8.71 5.62
CA ALA A 115 -2.33 10.03 5.01
C ALA A 115 -3.69 10.62 4.59
N ALA A 116 -4.56 9.81 3.99
CA ALA A 116 -5.92 10.22 3.63
C ALA A 116 -6.76 10.60 4.85
N GLY A 117 -6.67 9.87 5.97
CA GLY A 117 -7.36 10.21 7.21
C GLY A 117 -6.85 11.52 7.84
N ILE A 118 -5.53 11.75 7.82
CA ILE A 118 -4.91 13.02 8.24
C ILE A 118 -5.41 14.17 7.35
N HIS A 119 -5.46 13.94 6.03
CA HIS A 119 -5.98 14.91 5.07
C HIS A 119 -7.43 15.28 5.41
N ALA A 120 -8.29 14.28 5.51
CA ALA A 120 -9.71 14.47 5.82
C ALA A 120 -9.92 15.31 7.09
N TYR A 121 -9.10 15.07 8.12
CA TYR A 121 -9.21 15.79 9.39
C TYR A 121 -8.72 17.24 9.35
N TYR A 122 -7.53 17.47 8.80
CA TYR A 122 -6.90 18.81 8.89
C TYR A 122 -7.25 19.73 7.72
N TYR A 123 -7.66 19.16 6.58
CA TYR A 123 -7.82 19.90 5.33
C TYR A 123 -9.20 19.73 4.67
N SER A 124 -10.10 18.96 5.28
CA SER A 124 -11.48 18.76 4.82
C SER A 124 -12.49 18.92 5.98
N ASP A 125 -13.58 18.14 5.98
CA ASP A 125 -14.68 18.20 6.95
C ASP A 125 -14.55 17.22 8.13
N GLY A 126 -13.43 16.50 8.23
CA GLY A 126 -13.22 15.46 9.24
C GLY A 126 -13.75 14.08 8.84
N GLU A 127 -14.33 13.91 7.65
CA GLU A 127 -14.81 12.61 7.18
C GLU A 127 -13.90 12.01 6.11
N LEU A 128 -13.39 10.80 6.36
CA LEU A 128 -12.58 10.07 5.38
C LEU A 128 -13.47 9.53 4.25
N ARG A 129 -13.47 10.24 3.12
CA ARG A 129 -14.17 9.86 1.88
C ARG A 129 -13.27 9.24 0.81
N ALA A 130 -13.89 8.66 -0.21
CA ALA A 130 -13.20 8.05 -1.35
C ALA A 130 -12.29 9.03 -2.12
N GLU A 131 -12.63 10.33 -2.16
CA GLU A 131 -11.80 11.36 -2.80
C GLU A 131 -10.38 11.44 -2.20
N HIS A 132 -10.28 11.38 -0.87
CA HIS A 132 -9.01 11.42 -0.15
C HIS A 132 -8.16 10.18 -0.50
N LEU A 133 -8.79 9.02 -0.74
CA LEU A 133 -8.07 7.85 -1.22
C LEU A 133 -7.49 8.09 -2.61
N VAL A 134 -8.22 8.70 -3.54
CA VAL A 134 -7.71 8.97 -4.90
C VAL A 134 -6.53 9.93 -4.85
N GLN A 135 -6.64 11.03 -4.10
CA GLN A 135 -5.57 12.01 -3.95
C GLN A 135 -4.27 11.39 -3.41
N HIS A 136 -4.38 10.53 -2.39
CA HIS A 136 -3.21 9.86 -1.81
C HIS A 136 -2.75 8.63 -2.60
N LEU A 137 -3.62 8.03 -3.42
CA LEU A 137 -3.23 6.98 -4.37
C LEU A 137 -2.26 7.54 -5.42
N VAL A 138 -2.50 8.74 -5.95
CA VAL A 138 -1.60 9.41 -6.90
C VAL A 138 -0.21 9.57 -6.29
N GLY A 139 -0.13 10.08 -5.06
CA GLY A 139 1.13 10.25 -4.34
C GLY A 139 1.86 8.94 -4.06
N THR A 140 1.16 7.82 -3.92
CA THR A 140 1.77 6.49 -3.77
C THR A 140 2.24 5.93 -5.10
N VAL A 141 1.47 6.09 -6.18
CA VAL A 141 1.76 5.53 -7.50
C VAL A 141 2.87 6.31 -8.23
N LEU A 142 2.94 7.63 -8.06
CA LEU A 142 3.93 8.47 -8.75
C LEU A 142 5.36 8.37 -8.20
N LYS A 143 5.58 7.62 -7.10
CA LYS A 143 6.90 7.56 -6.44
C LYS A 143 8.01 7.03 -7.34
N ASP A 144 7.69 6.03 -8.16
CA ASP A 144 8.70 5.29 -8.92
C ASP A 144 8.63 5.56 -10.43
N ASN A 145 7.43 5.65 -11.01
CA ASN A 145 7.25 5.75 -12.46
C ASN A 145 6.05 6.62 -12.87
N PRO A 146 6.26 7.76 -13.55
CA PRO A 146 5.17 8.61 -14.06
C PRO A 146 4.20 7.88 -15.01
N ASP A 147 4.64 6.84 -15.71
CA ASP A 147 3.77 6.07 -16.60
C ASP A 147 2.75 5.21 -15.85
N ASP A 148 2.98 4.90 -14.56
CA ASP A 148 2.02 4.13 -13.77
C ASP A 148 0.71 4.91 -13.53
N LEU A 149 0.74 6.25 -13.57
CA LEU A 149 -0.48 7.06 -13.50
C LEU A 149 -1.43 6.79 -14.67
N LYS A 150 -0.89 6.55 -15.88
CA LYS A 150 -1.71 6.22 -17.07
C LYS A 150 -2.45 4.89 -16.86
N LYS A 151 -1.76 3.90 -16.26
CA LYS A 151 -2.34 2.59 -15.95
C LYS A 151 -3.43 2.69 -14.89
N VAL A 152 -3.22 3.53 -13.86
CA VAL A 152 -4.25 3.80 -12.85
C VAL A 152 -5.48 4.48 -13.48
N ARG A 153 -5.30 5.48 -14.33
CA ARG A 153 -6.42 6.11 -15.07
C ARG A 153 -7.20 5.07 -15.89
N HIS A 154 -6.50 4.21 -16.62
CA HIS A 154 -7.12 3.11 -17.37
C HIS A 154 -7.90 2.14 -16.46
N TYR A 155 -7.35 1.80 -15.30
CA TYR A 155 -8.04 0.99 -14.30
C TYR A 155 -9.34 1.65 -13.81
N PHE A 156 -9.34 2.96 -13.58
CA PHE A 156 -10.56 3.69 -13.19
C PHE A 156 -11.64 3.62 -14.27
N ASP A 157 -11.28 3.86 -15.53
CA ASP A 157 -12.23 3.91 -16.64
C ASP A 157 -12.79 2.54 -17.05
N HIS A 158 -12.02 1.47 -16.84
CA HIS A 158 -12.36 0.12 -17.32
C HIS A 158 -12.69 -0.90 -16.23
N VAL A 159 -12.39 -0.62 -14.96
CA VAL A 159 -12.69 -1.50 -13.83
C VAL A 159 -13.57 -0.77 -12.81
N VAL A 160 -13.10 0.34 -12.25
CA VAL A 160 -13.81 1.05 -11.17
C VAL A 160 -15.19 1.51 -11.63
N LYS A 161 -15.30 2.05 -12.85
CA LYS A 161 -16.57 2.48 -13.48
C LYS A 161 -17.67 1.41 -13.47
N GLY A 162 -17.31 0.13 -13.53
CA GLY A 162 -18.26 -0.99 -13.59
C GLY A 162 -18.77 -1.46 -12.22
N ARG A 163 -18.21 -0.96 -11.11
CA ARG A 163 -18.57 -1.39 -9.76
C ARG A 163 -19.82 -0.67 -9.26
N LYS A 164 -20.74 -1.42 -8.64
CA LYS A 164 -22.12 -0.95 -8.35
C LYS A 164 -22.29 -0.31 -6.97
N ALA A 165 -21.45 -0.66 -6.00
CA ALA A 165 -21.60 -0.14 -4.64
C ALA A 165 -21.33 1.38 -4.60
N ALA A 166 -22.04 2.11 -3.75
CA ALA A 166 -21.99 3.58 -3.70
C ALA A 166 -20.57 4.12 -3.50
N VAL A 167 -19.81 3.55 -2.57
CA VAL A 167 -18.41 3.95 -2.32
C VAL A 167 -17.51 3.85 -3.56
N TRP A 168 -17.77 2.87 -4.44
CA TRP A 168 -17.01 2.70 -5.68
C TRP A 168 -17.41 3.73 -6.73
N LYS A 169 -18.67 4.17 -6.73
CA LYS A 169 -19.12 5.28 -7.57
C LYS A 169 -18.47 6.58 -7.12
N ASP A 170 -18.45 6.87 -5.83
CA ASP A 170 -17.78 8.05 -5.26
C ASP A 170 -16.27 8.03 -5.59
N PHE A 171 -15.65 6.85 -5.49
CA PHE A 171 -14.26 6.64 -5.90
C PHE A 171 -14.04 6.92 -7.39
N TYR A 172 -14.93 6.46 -8.28
CA TYR A 172 -14.87 6.75 -9.71
C TYR A 172 -15.07 8.24 -10.03
N GLU A 173 -15.98 8.91 -9.32
CA GLU A 173 -16.26 10.34 -9.52
C GLU A 173 -15.06 11.20 -9.11
N ALA A 174 -14.33 10.81 -8.08
CA ALA A 174 -13.09 11.45 -7.65
C ALA A 174 -11.89 11.24 -8.59
N ARG A 175 -12.03 10.52 -9.71
CA ARG A 175 -10.93 10.31 -10.69
C ARG A 175 -10.34 11.61 -11.26
N GLY A 176 -11.04 12.74 -11.15
CA GLY A 176 -10.52 14.06 -11.51
C GLY A 176 -9.25 14.44 -10.73
N GLU A 177 -9.07 13.87 -9.54
CA GLU A 177 -7.87 14.03 -8.73
C GLU A 177 -6.64 13.28 -9.31
N LEU A 178 -6.84 12.37 -10.26
CA LEU A 178 -5.77 11.70 -11.01
C LEU A 178 -5.20 12.64 -12.09
N THR A 179 -4.83 13.88 -11.79
CA THR A 179 -4.29 14.85 -12.77
C THR A 179 -2.77 14.82 -12.90
#